data_AF-A0A965MEQ5-F1
#
_entry.id   AF-A0A965MEQ5-F1
#
_cell.length_a   1.000
_cell.length_b   1.000
_cell.length_c   1.000
_cell.angle_alpha   90.00
_cell.angle_beta   90.00
_cell.angle_gamma   90.00
#
_symmetry.space_group_name_H-M   'P 1'
#
loop_
_entity.id
_entity.type
_entity.pdbx_description
1 polymer ?
#
loop_
_entity_poly.entity_id
_entity_poly.type
_entity_poly.pdbx_seq_one_letter_code
_entity_poly.pdbx_strand_id
1 'polypeptide(L)'
;MRWLLFLLLFGCQHHNTPQHTKVSRTPEYQQQIDDLIQRDADNKKWARIYLHEIDVAMRNDDMAAYVFFVNEFEKIPLEIVPPHLRNEPGYVTGPSTLELHFRLRWFEQAVLLYKQYSE
;
A
#
# COMPACT_ATOMS: atom_id res chain seq x y z
N MET A 1 -37.88 -46.13 19.66
CA MET A 1 -38.43 -44.87 19.13
C MET A 1 -37.34 -43.82 19.33
N ARG A 2 -36.62 -43.50 18.26
CA ARG A 2 -36.84 -42.32 17.40
C ARG A 2 -36.21 -41.08 18.06
N TRP A 3 -35.00 -40.71 17.64
CA TRP A 3 -34.71 -39.94 16.43
C TRP A 3 -34.81 -38.43 16.67
N LEU A 4 -33.68 -37.79 16.35
CA LEU A 4 -33.50 -36.47 15.72
C LEU A 4 -33.17 -35.27 16.60
N LEU A 5 -31.97 -34.75 16.31
CA LEU A 5 -31.62 -33.37 15.97
C LEU A 5 -31.91 -32.26 17.00
N PHE A 6 -31.02 -31.29 17.21
CA PHE A 6 -30.30 -30.45 16.25
C PHE A 6 -29.02 -29.96 16.98
N LEU A 7 -27.80 -30.23 16.52
CA LEU A 7 -27.05 -29.37 15.59
C LEU A 7 -27.36 -27.89 15.81
N LEU A 8 -26.37 -27.10 16.24
CA LEU A 8 -25.97 -25.84 15.58
C LEU A 8 -24.79 -25.19 16.34
N LEU A 9 -23.64 -25.21 15.67
CA LEU A 9 -22.65 -24.12 15.61
C LEU A 9 -21.68 -23.94 16.78
N PHE A 10 -20.87 -24.97 17.05
CA PHE A 10 -19.44 -24.68 17.21
C PHE A 10 -18.90 -24.28 15.84
N GLY A 11 -19.08 -23.00 15.50
CA GLY A 11 -18.37 -22.37 14.40
C GLY A 11 -16.90 -22.36 14.74
N CYS A 12 -16.19 -23.45 14.40
CA CYS A 12 -14.78 -23.34 14.06
C CYS A 12 -14.70 -22.30 12.95
N GLN A 13 -14.38 -21.06 13.32
CA GLN A 13 -13.77 -20.14 12.39
C GLN A 13 -12.45 -20.81 12.00
N HIS A 14 -12.50 -21.56 10.91
CA HIS A 14 -11.30 -21.99 10.20
C HIS A 14 -10.69 -20.68 9.71
N HIS A 15 -9.87 -20.09 10.58
CA HIS A 15 -8.96 -19.06 10.19
C HIS A 15 -8.04 -19.77 9.21
N ASN A 16 -8.36 -19.64 7.92
CA ASN A 16 -7.57 -20.17 6.82
C ASN A 16 -6.19 -19.53 6.93
N THR A 17 -5.31 -20.14 7.72
CA THR A 17 -3.89 -19.84 7.70
C THR A 17 -3.42 -20.13 6.29
N PRO A 18 -2.74 -19.19 5.62
CA PRO A 18 -2.27 -19.40 4.27
C PRO A 18 -1.42 -20.67 4.22
N GLN A 19 -1.68 -21.55 3.25
CA GLN A 19 -1.02 -22.86 3.09
C GLN A 19 0.51 -22.75 2.86
N HIS A 20 1.03 -21.54 2.75
CA HIS A 20 2.40 -21.19 2.43
C HIS A 20 3.07 -20.44 3.61
N THR A 21 3.34 -21.16 4.68
CA THR A 21 4.27 -20.69 5.73
C THR A 21 5.70 -20.67 5.19
N LYS A 22 6.63 -19.88 5.76
CA LYS A 22 8.05 -19.81 5.30
C LYS A 22 8.73 -21.19 5.12
N VAL A 23 8.22 -22.23 5.77
CA VAL A 23 8.74 -23.61 5.75
C VAL A 23 8.20 -24.44 4.58
N SER A 24 7.09 -24.03 3.93
CA SER A 24 6.38 -24.81 2.89
C SER A 24 6.32 -24.15 1.51
N ARG A 25 7.10 -23.10 1.26
CA ARG A 25 7.07 -22.35 -0.02
C ARG A 25 7.95 -23.02 -1.07
N THR A 26 7.47 -23.03 -2.32
CA THR A 26 8.32 -23.37 -3.46
C THR A 26 9.28 -22.21 -3.76
N PRO A 27 10.43 -22.46 -4.41
CA PRO A 27 11.35 -21.40 -4.80
C PRO A 27 10.69 -20.31 -5.67
N GLU A 28 9.80 -20.70 -6.58
CA GLU A 28 9.11 -19.79 -7.49
C GLU A 28 8.17 -18.86 -6.72
N TYR A 29 7.46 -19.38 -5.71
CA TYR A 29 6.59 -18.57 -4.87
C TYR A 29 7.39 -17.62 -3.97
N GLN A 30 8.55 -18.05 -3.47
CA GLN A 30 9.44 -17.15 -2.72
C GLN A 30 9.96 -16.02 -3.62
N GLN A 31 10.32 -16.32 -4.87
CA GLN A 31 10.73 -15.28 -5.82
C GLN A 31 9.61 -14.25 -6.07
N GLN A 32 8.35 -14.69 -6.19
CA GLN A 32 7.21 -13.77 -6.32
C GLN A 32 7.04 -12.85 -5.10
N ILE A 33 7.29 -13.38 -3.91
CA ILE A 33 7.27 -12.59 -2.67
C ILE A 33 8.41 -11.58 -2.67
N ASP A 34 9.63 -12.02 -2.99
CA ASP A 34 10.80 -11.16 -3.03
C ASP A 34 10.61 -10.02 -4.04
N ASP A 35 10.08 -10.32 -5.23
CA ASP A 35 9.76 -9.34 -6.26
C ASP A 35 8.68 -8.34 -5.79
N LEU A 36 7.65 -8.82 -5.08
CA LEU A 36 6.60 -7.96 -4.50
C LEU A 36 7.20 -7.01 -3.45
N ILE A 37 8.00 -7.54 -2.52
CA ILE A 37 8.62 -6.77 -1.45
C ILE A 37 9.60 -5.74 -2.02
N GLN A 38 10.37 -6.13 -3.04
CA GLN A 38 11.31 -5.23 -3.71
C GLN A 38 10.58 -4.09 -4.42
N ARG A 39 9.52 -4.38 -5.19
CA ARG A 39 8.71 -3.33 -5.84
C ARG A 39 8.09 -2.37 -4.83
N ASP A 40 7.52 -2.89 -3.74
CA ASP A 40 6.95 -2.08 -2.67
C ASP A 40 8.02 -1.16 -2.02
N ALA A 41 9.22 -1.69 -1.77
CA ALA A 41 10.34 -0.92 -1.24
C ALA A 41 10.78 0.19 -2.21
N ASP A 42 10.88 -0.10 -3.50
CA ASP A 42 11.28 0.87 -4.53
C ASP A 42 10.22 1.96 -4.72
N ASN A 43 8.93 1.60 -4.72
CA ASN A 43 7.83 2.57 -4.78
C ASN A 43 7.88 3.54 -3.59
N LYS A 44 8.08 3.02 -2.38
CA LYS A 44 8.22 3.85 -1.17
C LYS A 44 9.46 4.74 -1.21
N LYS A 45 10.57 4.22 -1.73
CA LYS A 45 11.81 5.01 -1.90
C LYS A 45 11.56 6.21 -2.81
N TRP A 46 10.98 5.99 -3.99
CA TRP A 46 10.67 7.07 -4.92
C TRP A 46 9.64 8.04 -4.38
N ALA A 47 8.61 7.54 -3.68
CA ALA A 47 7.61 8.38 -3.03
C ALA A 47 8.25 9.37 -2.06
N ARG A 48 9.19 8.91 -1.22
CA ARG A 48 9.92 9.77 -0.28
C ARG A 48 10.83 10.78 -0.96
N ILE A 49 11.48 10.38 -2.06
CA ILE A 49 12.30 11.29 -2.87
C ILE A 49 11.43 12.41 -3.42
N TYR A 50 10.33 12.09 -4.11
CA TYR A 50 9.48 13.13 -4.70
C TYR A 50 8.82 14.03 -3.65
N LEU A 51 8.42 13.49 -2.49
CA LEU A 51 7.92 14.33 -1.39
C LEU A 51 8.99 15.30 -0.87
N HIS A 52 10.25 14.88 -0.81
CA HIS A 52 11.35 15.78 -0.46
C HIS A 52 11.52 16.89 -1.50
N GLU A 53 11.51 16.54 -2.79
CA GLU A 53 11.65 17.51 -3.87
C GLU A 53 10.47 18.49 -3.93
N ILE A 54 9.24 18.02 -3.64
CA ILE A 54 8.06 18.88 -3.51
C ILE A 54 8.27 19.91 -2.38
N ASP A 55 8.76 19.48 -1.22
CA ASP A 55 9.05 20.38 -0.09
C ASP A 55 10.17 21.39 -0.42
N VAL A 56 11.19 20.96 -1.15
CA VAL A 56 12.25 21.86 -1.65
C VAL A 56 11.67 22.87 -2.64
N ALA A 57 10.88 22.44 -3.62
CA ALA A 57 10.26 23.31 -4.61
C ALA A 57 9.34 24.35 -3.96
N MET A 58 8.51 23.94 -3.00
CA MET A 58 7.64 24.84 -2.24
C MET A 58 8.42 25.92 -1.48
N ARG A 59 9.54 25.56 -0.84
CA ARG A 59 10.37 26.52 -0.08
C ARG A 59 11.12 27.52 -0.95
N ASN A 60 11.27 27.22 -2.24
CA ASN A 60 11.96 28.06 -3.21
C ASN A 60 11.00 28.74 -4.21
N ASP A 61 9.69 28.66 -3.98
CA ASP A 61 8.65 29.16 -4.90
C ASP A 61 8.79 28.64 -6.35
N ASP A 62 9.42 27.46 -6.54
CA ASP A 62 9.62 26.84 -7.85
C ASP A 62 8.38 26.02 -8.26
N MET A 63 7.40 26.73 -8.82
CA MET A 63 6.14 26.12 -9.23
C MET A 63 6.29 25.10 -10.37
N ALA A 64 7.32 25.22 -11.22
CA ALA A 64 7.54 24.28 -12.31
C ALA A 64 8.02 22.93 -11.76
N ALA A 65 9.01 22.96 -10.87
CA ALA A 65 9.48 21.76 -10.18
C ALA A 65 8.39 21.14 -9.31
N TYR A 66 7.61 21.95 -8.59
CA TYR A 66 6.48 21.49 -7.79
C TYR A 66 5.51 20.64 -8.63
N VAL A 67 5.02 21.18 -9.75
CA VAL A 67 4.07 20.48 -10.62
C VAL A 67 4.68 19.20 -11.19
N PHE A 68 5.96 19.23 -11.59
CA PHE A 68 6.65 18.06 -12.09
C PHE A 68 6.69 16.93 -11.05
N PHE A 69 7.18 17.20 -9.84
CA PHE A 69 7.36 16.16 -8.82
C PHE A 69 6.03 15.65 -8.24
N VAL A 70 5.00 16.51 -8.18
CA VAL A 70 3.64 16.06 -7.85
C VAL A 70 3.13 15.05 -8.87
N ASN A 71 3.25 15.37 -10.17
CA ASN A 71 2.83 14.45 -11.24
C ASN A 71 3.61 13.13 -11.22
N GLU A 72 4.91 13.14 -10.93
CA GLU A 72 5.70 11.92 -10.81
C GLU A 72 5.33 11.10 -9.56
N PHE A 73 5.02 11.76 -8.44
CA PHE A 73 4.56 11.11 -7.22
C PHE A 73 3.24 10.36 -7.42
N GLU A 74 2.28 10.95 -8.13
CA GLU A 74 0.99 10.33 -8.39
C GLU A 74 1.06 9.06 -9.25
N LYS A 75 2.10 8.96 -10.09
CA LYS A 75 2.32 7.77 -10.93
C LYS A 75 2.83 6.57 -10.14
N ILE A 76 3.29 6.76 -8.89
CA ILE A 76 3.83 5.67 -8.08
C ILE A 76 2.68 4.77 -7.59
N PRO A 77 2.67 3.48 -7.98
CA PRO A 77 1.65 2.57 -7.52
C PRO A 77 1.78 2.31 -6.02
N LEU A 78 0.64 2.29 -5.32
CA LEU A 78 0.59 1.86 -3.92
C LEU A 78 0.46 0.34 -3.87
N GLU A 79 1.60 -0.33 -3.70
CA GLU A 79 1.63 -1.78 -3.58
C GLU A 79 1.05 -2.22 -2.23
N ILE A 80 0.09 -3.16 -2.24
CA ILE A 80 -0.57 -3.63 -1.02
C ILE A 80 0.10 -4.94 -0.59
N VAL A 81 1.11 -4.85 0.27
CA VAL A 81 1.74 -6.03 0.86
C VAL A 81 0.82 -6.63 1.95
N PRO A 82 0.36 -7.89 1.79
CA PRO A 82 -0.47 -8.58 2.77
C PRO A 82 0.18 -8.62 4.15
N PRO A 83 -0.60 -8.55 5.25
CA PRO A 83 -0.05 -8.49 6.62
C PRO A 83 0.95 -9.59 6.96
N HIS A 84 0.72 -10.82 6.48
CA HIS A 84 1.59 -11.96 6.76
C HIS A 84 2.94 -11.91 6.04
N LEU A 85 3.10 -11.07 5.02
CA LEU A 85 4.37 -10.86 4.29
C LEU A 85 5.18 -9.67 4.81
N ARG A 86 4.68 -8.93 5.80
CA ARG A 86 5.38 -7.76 6.36
C ARG A 86 6.56 -8.12 7.27
N ASN A 87 6.74 -9.40 7.56
CA ASN A 87 7.88 -9.95 8.29
C ASN A 87 8.92 -10.59 7.33
N GLU A 88 8.77 -10.40 6.02
CA GLU A 88 9.77 -10.83 5.04
C GLU A 88 10.99 -9.89 5.07
N PRO A 89 12.20 -10.42 4.84
CA PRO A 89 13.38 -9.59 4.69
C PRO A 89 13.18 -8.53 3.62
N GLY A 90 13.68 -7.31 3.86
CA GLY A 90 13.54 -6.20 2.91
C GLY A 90 12.20 -5.47 2.95
N TYR A 91 11.20 -5.96 3.69
CA TYR A 91 9.96 -5.23 3.87
C TYR A 91 10.22 -3.86 4.51
N VAL A 92 9.84 -2.80 3.79
CA VAL A 92 9.88 -1.43 4.32
C VAL A 92 8.53 -1.13 4.95
N THR A 93 8.54 -0.64 6.18
CA THR A 93 7.32 -0.26 6.91
C THR A 93 6.49 0.75 6.11
N GLY A 94 5.18 0.76 6.36
CA GLY A 94 4.19 1.55 5.61
C GLY A 94 4.51 3.05 5.48
N PRO A 95 3.70 3.78 4.68
CA PRO A 95 3.94 5.20 4.42
C PRO A 95 4.02 5.99 5.72
N SER A 96 4.96 6.95 5.78
CA SER A 96 5.09 7.83 6.94
C SER A 96 3.84 8.70 7.09
N THR A 97 3.62 9.29 8.27
CA THR A 97 2.51 10.25 8.47
C THR A 97 2.57 11.40 7.46
N LEU A 98 3.78 11.85 7.11
CA LEU A 98 3.99 12.89 6.10
C LEU A 98 3.58 12.41 4.70
N GLU A 99 3.95 11.18 4.34
CA GLU A 99 3.54 10.58 3.06
C GLU A 99 2.02 10.41 2.98
N LEU A 100 1.39 9.96 4.07
CA LEU A 100 -0.07 9.87 4.16
C LEU A 100 -0.73 11.24 4.05
N HIS A 101 -0.19 12.27 4.72
CA HIS A 101 -0.71 13.63 4.66
C HIS A 101 -0.75 14.17 3.23
N PHE A 102 0.34 14.01 2.48
CA PHE A 102 0.38 14.47 1.09
C PHE A 102 -0.57 13.68 0.19
N ARG A 103 -0.66 12.35 0.36
CA ARG A 103 -1.62 11.52 -0.39
C ARG A 103 -3.08 11.91 -0.11
N LEU A 104 -3.41 12.22 1.16
CA LEU A 104 -4.77 12.62 1.57
C LEU A 104 -5.12 14.04 1.12
N ARG A 105 -4.21 15.01 1.32
CA ARG A 105 -4.44 16.40 0.89
C ARG A 105 -4.65 16.48 -0.62
N TRP A 106 -3.91 15.66 -1.38
CA TRP A 106 -4.12 15.54 -2.82
C TRP A 106 -5.52 15.02 -3.17
N PHE A 107 -5.96 13.94 -2.51
CA PHE A 107 -7.30 13.39 -2.71
C PHE A 107 -8.40 14.44 -2.46
N GLU A 108 -8.28 15.21 -1.38
CA GLU A 108 -9.21 16.29 -1.07
C GLU A 108 -9.24 17.37 -2.17
N GLN A 109 -8.07 17.78 -2.65
CA GLN A 109 -7.94 18.83 -3.66
C GLN A 109 -8.46 18.37 -5.03
N ALA A 110 -8.19 17.13 -5.41
CA ALA A 110 -8.73 16.50 -6.61
C ALA A 110 -10.27 16.40 -6.56
N VAL A 111 -10.84 16.04 -5.41
CA VAL A 111 -12.31 16.00 -5.21
C VAL A 111 -12.92 17.40 -5.31
N LEU A 112 -12.28 18.43 -4.73
CA LEU A 112 -12.74 19.81 -4.81
C LEU A 112 -12.73 20.33 -6.26
N LEU A 113 -11.65 20.08 -7.00
CA LEU A 113 -11.56 20.43 -8.42
C LEU A 113 -12.63 19.69 -9.24
N TYR A 114 -12.78 18.38 -9.06
CA TYR A 114 -13.82 17.61 -9.77
C TYR A 114 -15.21 18.19 -9.54
N LYS A 115 -15.57 18.50 -8.28
CA LYS A 115 -16.85 19.15 -7.95
C LYS A 115 -17.04 20.47 -8.68
N GLN A 116 -16.00 21.31 -8.70
CA GLN A 116 -16.04 22.62 -9.36
C GLN A 116 -16.21 22.53 -10.88
N TYR A 117 -15.72 21.46 -11.52
CA TYR A 117 -15.85 21.23 -12.97
C TYR A 117 -17.03 20.34 -13.37
N SER A 118 -17.72 19.72 -12.41
CA SER A 118 -18.89 18.87 -12.64
C SER A 118 -20.24 19.58 -12.41
N GLU A 119 -20.21 20.83 -11.95
CA GLU A 119 -21.35 21.77 -11.86
C GLU A 119 -21.26 22.81 -12.98
#